data_AF-A0A2G9N9G2-F1
#
_entry.id   AF-A0A2G9N9G2-F1
#
_cell.length_a   1.000
_cell.length_b   1.000
_cell.length_c   1.000
_cell.angle_alpha   90.00
_cell.angle_beta   90.00
_cell.angle_gamma   90.00
#
_symmetry.space_group_name_H-M   'P 1'
#
loop_
_entity.id
_entity.type
_entity.pdbx_description
1 polymer ?
#
loop_
_entity_poly.entity_id
_entity_poly.type
_entity_poly.pdbx_seq_one_letter_code
_entity_poly.pdbx_strand_id
1 'polypeptide(L)' 'MVIKKLWRKIRGEKKEYTNRFLKFYHENKTRLNKERRGSYHVKQKDGICVRCKRKSLKNLVFCLYHRKKQQEYNKKARSK' A
#
# COMPACT_ATOMS: atom_id res chain seq x y z
N MET A 1 -28.43 -14.58 28.60
CA MET A 1 -27.81 -13.76 27.52
C MET A 1 -26.54 -12.98 27.93
N VAL A 2 -26.16 -12.95 29.21
CA VAL A 2 -25.01 -12.16 29.71
C VAL A 2 -23.66 -12.86 29.46
N ILE A 3 -23.63 -14.20 29.55
CA ILE A 3 -22.40 -15.00 29.48
C ILE A 3 -21.75 -14.96 28.09
N LYS A 4 -22.53 -15.03 27.00
CA LYS A 4 -22.01 -14.94 25.61
C LYS A 4 -21.25 -13.62 25.35
N LYS A 5 -21.67 -12.52 25.97
CA LYS A 5 -21.06 -11.20 25.81
C LYS A 5 -19.70 -11.13 26.50
N LEU A 6 -19.56 -11.82 27.64
CA LEU A 6 -18.31 -11.91 28.40
C LEU A 6 -17.25 -12.77 27.69
N TRP A 7 -17.67 -13.87 27.07
CA TRP A 7 -16.77 -14.77 26.32
C TRP A 7 -16.18 -14.15 25.05
N ARG A 8 -16.89 -13.22 24.38
CA ARG A 8 -16.31 -12.43 23.26
C ARG A 8 -15.23 -11.45 23.74
N LYS A 9 -15.33 -10.96 24.97
CA LYS A 9 -14.33 -10.07 25.58
C LYS A 9 -13.06 -10.82 25.97
N ILE A 10 -13.18 -12.12 26.33
CA ILE A 10 -12.07 -13.00 26.75
C ILE A 10 -11.42 -13.71 25.54
N ARG A 11 -12.19 -14.15 24.55
CA ARG A 11 -11.65 -14.59 23.25
C ARG A 11 -11.27 -13.34 22.46
N GLY A 12 -10.13 -12.74 22.82
CA GLY A 12 -9.60 -11.56 22.17
C GLY A 12 -9.89 -11.61 20.67
N GLU A 13 -10.82 -10.77 20.23
CA GLU A 13 -11.30 -10.74 18.86
C GLU A 13 -10.05 -10.76 17.98
N LYS A 14 -9.87 -11.85 17.21
CA LYS A 14 -8.74 -11.96 16.28
C LYS A 14 -8.79 -10.69 15.46
N LYS A 15 -7.85 -9.77 15.71
CA LYS A 15 -7.83 -8.51 14.99
C LYS A 15 -7.70 -8.89 13.52
N GLU A 16 -8.73 -8.57 12.75
CA GLU A 16 -8.80 -8.84 11.30
C GLU A 16 -7.53 -8.31 10.59
N TYR A 17 -6.92 -7.28 11.17
CA TYR A 17 -5.68 -6.68 10.73
C TYR A 17 -4.62 -6.68 11.86
N THR A 18 -3.38 -7.02 11.52
CA THR A 18 -2.27 -7.10 12.50
C THR A 18 -1.87 -5.74 13.07
N ASN A 19 -2.19 -4.62 12.39
CA ASN A 19 -1.98 -3.27 12.91
C ASN A 19 -2.93 -2.24 12.28
N ARG A 20 -2.97 -1.03 12.86
CA ARG A 20 -3.84 0.08 12.43
C ARG A 20 -3.57 0.55 10.99
N PHE A 21 -2.33 0.45 10.51
CA PHE A 21 -1.95 0.89 9.17
C PHE A 21 -2.45 -0.06 8.09
N LEU A 22 -2.39 -1.37 8.36
CA LEU A 22 -2.96 -2.38 7.45
C LEU A 22 -4.47 -2.27 7.37
N LYS A 23 -5.14 -2.09 8.53
CA LYS A 23 -6.58 -1.81 8.57
C LYS A 23 -6.94 -0.63 7.66
N PHE A 24 -6.27 0.51 7.88
CA PHE A 24 -6.47 1.71 7.07
C PHE A 24 -6.23 1.45 5.57
N TYR A 25 -5.15 0.76 5.23
CA TYR A 25 -4.83 0.44 3.83
C TYR A 25 -5.93 -0.38 3.16
N HIS A 26 -6.40 -1.46 3.80
CA HIS A 26 -7.41 -2.34 3.22
C HIS A 26 -8.78 -1.67 3.12
N GLU A 27 -9.19 -0.89 4.13
CA GLU A 27 -10.43 -0.11 4.12
C GLU A 27 -10.42 0.99 3.06
N ASN A 28 -9.26 1.61 2.80
CA ASN A 28 -9.15 2.76 1.88
C ASN A 28 -8.55 2.42 0.51
N LYS A 29 -8.22 1.15 0.24
CA LYS A 29 -7.41 0.74 -0.93
C LYS A 29 -7.97 1.26 -2.26
N THR A 30 -9.30 1.22 -2.42
CA THR A 30 -9.97 1.63 -3.66
C THR A 30 -9.81 3.12 -3.91
N ARG A 31 -10.08 3.95 -2.89
CA ARG A 31 -9.89 5.40 -2.94
C ARG A 31 -8.43 5.75 -3.22
N LEU A 32 -7.50 5.16 -2.48
CA LEU A 32 -6.05 5.40 -2.64
C LEU A 32 -5.55 5.01 -4.04
N ASN A 33 -6.07 3.92 -4.62
CA ASN A 33 -5.71 3.51 -5.97
C ASN A 33 -6.29 4.46 -7.03
N LYS A 34 -7.51 4.97 -6.83
CA LYS A 34 -8.11 5.99 -7.72
C LYS A 34 -7.29 7.27 -7.72
N GLU A 35 -6.92 7.78 -6.54
CA GLU A 35 -6.06 8.98 -6.39
C GLU A 35 -4.68 8.78 -7.05
N ARG A 36 -4.07 7.61 -6.87
CA ARG A 36 -2.78 7.27 -7.51
C ARG A 36 -2.86 7.23 -9.02
N ARG A 37 -3.95 6.67 -9.58
CA ARG A 37 -4.16 6.62 -11.04
C ARG A 37 -4.41 8.02 -11.60
N GLY A 38 -5.25 8.81 -10.95
CA GLY A 38 -5.56 10.18 -11.39
C GLY A 38 -4.33 11.10 -11.43
N SER A 39 -3.39 10.93 -10.51
CA SER A 39 -2.16 11.73 -10.47
C SER A 39 -0.99 11.14 -11.28
N TYR A 40 -1.19 10.01 -11.98
CA TYR A 40 -0.09 9.29 -12.64
C TYR A 40 0.60 10.13 -13.72
N HIS A 41 -0.17 10.60 -14.70
CA HIS A 41 0.38 11.34 -15.85
C HIS A 41 0.98 12.68 -15.45
N VAL A 42 0.35 13.36 -14.48
CA VAL A 42 0.86 14.62 -13.93
C VAL A 42 2.24 14.41 -13.31
N LYS A 43 2.35 13.43 -12.38
CA LYS A 43 3.65 13.12 -11.74
C LYS A 43 4.71 12.69 -12.73
N GLN A 44 4.33 11.90 -13.74
CA GLN A 44 5.26 11.47 -14.79
C GLN A 44 5.82 12.67 -15.56
N LYS A 45 4.95 13.61 -15.97
CA LYS A 45 5.35 14.84 -16.67
C LYS A 45 6.26 15.72 -15.82
N ASP A 46 5.97 15.83 -14.53
CA ASP A 46 6.72 16.68 -13.59
C ASP A 46 8.04 16.04 -13.11
N GLY A 47 8.39 14.85 -13.57
CA GLY A 47 9.59 14.13 -13.10
C GLY A 47 9.48 13.74 -11.61
N ILE A 48 8.27 13.49 -11.12
CA ILE A 48 7.97 13.06 -9.76
C ILE A 48 7.67 11.56 -9.75
N CYS A 49 8.17 10.85 -8.76
CA CYS A 49 7.87 9.43 -8.62
C CYS A 49 6.37 9.17 -8.43
N VAL A 50 5.77 8.36 -9.30
CA VAL A 50 4.33 8.04 -9.28
C VAL A 50 3.84 7.36 -7.99
N ARG A 51 4.74 6.77 -7.19
CA ARG A 51 4.43 6.11 -5.91
C ARG A 51 4.64 7.00 -4.68
N CYS A 52 5.37 8.11 -4.80
CA CYS A 52 5.64 8.99 -3.67
C CYS A 52 5.71 10.47 -4.10
N LYS A 53 6.48 11.29 -3.36
CA LYS A 53 6.71 12.71 -3.64
C LYS A 53 8.18 13.04 -3.98
N ARG A 54 9.05 12.01 -4.06
CA ARG A 54 10.48 12.18 -4.41
C ARG A 54 10.63 12.36 -5.92
N LYS A 55 11.69 13.05 -6.35
CA LYS A 55 12.07 13.13 -7.78
C LYS A 55 12.25 11.74 -8.39
N SER A 56 11.80 11.57 -9.61
CA SER A 56 12.04 10.36 -10.40
C SER A 56 13.45 10.38 -10.97
N LEU A 57 13.94 9.20 -11.38
CA LEU A 57 15.22 9.10 -12.08
C LEU A 57 15.05 9.53 -13.55
N LYS A 58 16.15 9.94 -14.20
CA LYS A 58 16.16 10.33 -15.61
C LYS A 58 15.54 9.21 -16.46
N ASN A 59 14.56 9.56 -17.29
CA ASN A 59 13.80 8.66 -18.17
C ASN A 59 13.04 7.52 -17.44
N LEU A 60 12.76 7.66 -16.14
CA LEU A 60 12.04 6.67 -15.35
C LEU A 60 10.89 7.32 -14.55
N VAL A 61 9.85 6.54 -14.29
CA VAL A 61 8.66 6.97 -13.51
C VAL A 61 8.82 6.81 -12.00
N PHE A 62 9.88 6.12 -11.55
CA PHE A 62 10.14 5.84 -10.14
C PHE A 62 11.39 6.56 -9.62
N CYS A 63 11.38 6.87 -8.33
CA CYS A 63 12.60 7.26 -7.60
C CYS A 63 13.47 6.03 -7.34
N LEU A 64 14.73 6.25 -6.94
CA LEU A 64 15.70 5.17 -6.66
C LEU A 64 15.15 4.09 -5.72
N TYR A 65 14.47 4.50 -4.64
CA TYR A 65 13.89 3.59 -3.66
C TYR A 65 12.79 2.70 -4.25
N HIS A 66 11.82 3.29 -4.96
CA HIS A 66 10.73 2.51 -5.57
C HIS A 66 11.20 1.68 -6.75
N ARG A 67 12.25 2.09 -7.46
CA ARG A 67 12.91 1.27 -8.48
C ARG A 67 13.49 -0.01 -7.87
N LYS A 68 14.26 0.09 -6.78
CA LYS A 68 14.83 -1.08 -6.07
C LYS A 68 13.73 -2.03 -5.60
N LYS A 69 12.68 -1.50 -4.96
CA LYS A 69 11.51 -2.31 -4.56
C LYS A 69 10.83 -3.00 -5.73
N GLN A 70 10.63 -2.29 -6.84
CA GLN A 70 10.02 -2.88 -8.04
C GLN A 70 10.88 -4.01 -8.61
N GLN A 71 12.21 -3.86 -8.60
CA GLN A 71 13.14 -4.91 -9.01
C GLN A 71 13.03 -6.14 -8.10
N GLU A 72 12.96 -5.96 -6.77
CA GLU A 72 12.74 -7.07 -5.83
C GLU A 72 11.42 -7.79 -6.06
N TYR A 73 10.32 -7.05 -6.26
CA TYR A 73 9.01 -7.63 -6.56
C TYR A 73 9.03 -8.42 -7.87
N ASN A 74 9.64 -7.86 -8.92
CA ASN A 74 9.77 -8.53 -10.20
C ASN A 74 10.64 -9.79 -10.09
N LYS A 75 11.72 -9.75 -9.30
CA LYS A 75 12.58 -10.92 -9.05
C LYS A 75 11.78 -12.04 -8.38
N LYS A 76 11.03 -11.73 -7.30
CA LYS A 76 10.18 -12.70 -6.60
C LYS A 76 9.06 -13.26 -7.48
N ALA A 77 8.50 -12.46 -8.37
CA ALA A 77 7.44 -12.90 -9.28
C ALA A 77 7.97 -13.82 -10.39
N ARG A 78 9.23 -13.63 -10.82
CA ARG A 78 9.89 -14.45 -11.86
C ARG A 78 10.54 -15.72 -11.33
N SER A 79 10.80 -15.81 -10.03
CA SER A 79 11.33 -17.01 -9.38
C SER A 79 10.25 -18.03 -9.03
N LYS A 80 9.03 -17.86 -9.57
CA LYS A 80 7.89 -18.74 -9.43
C LYS A 80 7.71 -19.50 -10.73
#